data_AF-A0A1Y1LYF8-F1
#
_entry.id   AF-A0A1Y1LYF8-F1
#
_cell.length_a   1.000
_cell.length_b   1.000
_cell.length_c   1.000
_cell.angle_alpha   90.00
_cell.angle_beta   90.00
_cell.angle_gamma   90.00
#
_symmetry.space_group_name_H-M   'P 1'
#
loop_
_entity.id
_entity.type
_entity.pdbx_description
1 polymer ?
#
loop_
_entity_poly.entity_id
_entity_poly.type
_entity_poly.pdbx_seq_one_letter_code
_entity_poly.pdbx_strand_id
1 'polypeptide(L)'
;GFLGSWIYLMMLVGIVIIYSVGPFVTLAVSSAVGCAFLVVELLTFPFMPESPYYHVMKKNPAAARKSLQRLRATDDVQEEMEEIAATVKMQLSQGRGCGDLVMKKN
;
A
#
# COMPACT_ATOMS: atom_id res chain seq x y z
N GLY A 1 8.23 -5.93 -10.94
CA GLY A 1 8.89 -5.94 -9.62
C GLY A 1 8.07 -6.77 -8.65
N PHE A 2 8.70 -7.33 -7.61
CA PHE A 2 8.12 -8.31 -6.69
C PHE A 2 6.72 -7.93 -6.15
N LEU A 3 6.52 -6.69 -5.68
CA LEU A 3 5.20 -6.22 -5.20
C LEU A 3 4.11 -6.26 -6.27
N GLY A 4 4.41 -5.82 -7.50
CA GLY A 4 3.44 -5.84 -8.60
C GLY A 4 3.06 -7.27 -8.99
N SER A 5 4.03 -8.19 -8.97
CA SER A 5 3.78 -9.61 -9.20
C SER A 5 2.91 -10.22 -8.10
N TRP A 6 3.12 -9.85 -6.84
CA TRP A 6 2.30 -10.32 -5.72
C TRP A 6 0.84 -9.89 -5.84
N ILE A 7 0.58 -8.61 -6.16
CA ILE A 7 -0.78 -8.09 -6.40
C ILE A 7 -1.46 -8.88 -7.51
N TYR A 8 -0.74 -9.14 -8.61
CA TYR A 8 -1.27 -9.91 -9.73
C TYR A 8 -1.60 -11.36 -9.35
N LEU A 9 -0.75 -12.02 -8.54
CA LEU A 9 -1.02 -13.36 -8.03
C LEU A 9 -2.28 -13.38 -7.15
N MET A 10 -2.44 -12.43 -6.24
CA MET A 10 -3.64 -12.35 -5.39
C MET A 10 -4.91 -12.14 -6.23
N MET A 11 -4.84 -11.31 -7.28
CA MET A 11 -5.93 -11.13 -8.23
C MET A 11 -6.30 -12.44 -8.94
N LEU A 12 -5.31 -13.19 -9.43
CA LEU A 12 -5.54 -14.49 -10.07
C LEU A 12 -6.20 -15.49 -9.12
N VAL A 13 -5.78 -15.52 -7.85
CA VAL A 13 -6.40 -16.36 -6.81
C VAL A 13 -7.89 -16.01 -6.66
N GLY A 14 -8.23 -14.72 -6.56
CA GLY A 14 -9.62 -14.28 -6.48
C GLY A 14 -10.47 -14.70 -7.69
N ILE A 15 -9.89 -14.59 -8.90
CA ILE A 15 -10.54 -15.04 -10.14
C ILE A 15 -10.80 -16.55 -10.09
N VAL A 16 -9.80 -17.36 -9.71
CA VAL A 16 -9.95 -18.82 -9.61
C VAL A 16 -11.06 -19.18 -8.62
N ILE A 17 -11.13 -18.53 -7.46
CA ILE A 17 -12.19 -18.78 -6.47
C ILE A 17 -13.58 -18.52 -7.06
N ILE A 18 -13.79 -17.38 -7.75
CA ILE A 18 -15.08 -17.03 -8.34
C ILE A 18 -15.47 -18.00 -9.47
N TYR A 19 -14.52 -18.38 -10.33
CA TYR A 19 -14.81 -19.35 -11.40
C TYR A 19 -15.03 -20.77 -10.88
N SER A 20 -14.41 -21.15 -9.77
CA SER A 20 -14.66 -22.43 -9.11
C SER A 20 -16.01 -22.49 -8.40
N VAL A 21 -16.50 -21.39 -7.83
CA VAL A 21 -17.76 -21.37 -7.05
C VAL A 21 -18.96 -20.98 -7.92
N GLY A 22 -18.78 -20.00 -8.81
CA GLY A 22 -19.81 -19.40 -9.66
C GLY A 22 -20.72 -20.38 -10.42
N PRO A 23 -20.24 -21.47 -11.04
CA PRO A 23 -21.11 -22.39 -11.77
C PRO A 23 -21.93 -23.33 -10.87
N PHE A 24 -21.58 -23.45 -9.58
CA PHE A 24 -22.25 -24.38 -8.65
C PHE A 24 -23.20 -23.67 -7.67
N VAL A 25 -23.24 -22.33 -7.66
CA VAL A 25 -24.07 -21.55 -6.72
C VAL A 25 -24.79 -20.40 -7.43
N THR A 26 -25.83 -19.85 -6.77
CA THR A 26 -26.55 -18.67 -7.28
C THR A 26 -25.72 -17.39 -7.12
N LEU A 27 -26.01 -16.37 -7.93
CA LEU A 27 -25.32 -15.07 -7.88
C LEU A 27 -25.30 -14.45 -6.48
N ALA A 28 -26.36 -14.65 -5.69
CA ALA A 28 -26.47 -14.16 -4.32
C ALA A 28 -25.44 -14.79 -3.37
N VAL A 29 -25.12 -16.07 -3.56
CA VAL A 29 -24.13 -16.76 -2.72
C VAL A 29 -22.72 -16.35 -3.13
N SER A 30 -22.44 -16.26 -4.44
CA SER A 30 -21.16 -15.78 -4.96
C SER A 30 -20.83 -14.35 -4.51
N SER A 31 -21.83 -13.46 -4.52
CA SER A 31 -21.66 -12.08 -4.05
C SER A 31 -21.47 -12.00 -2.53
N ALA A 32 -22.12 -12.87 -1.75
CA ALA A 32 -21.92 -12.96 -0.31
C ALA A 32 -20.48 -13.36 0.05
N VAL A 33 -19.86 -14.27 -0.70
CA VAL A 33 -18.43 -14.63 -0.51
C VAL A 33 -17.53 -13.42 -0.73
N GLY A 34 -17.74 -12.66 -1.82
CA GLY A 34 -17.00 -11.42 -2.07
C GLY A 34 -17.19 -10.39 -0.95
N CYS A 35 -18.43 -10.22 -0.48
CA CYS A 35 -18.73 -9.33 0.64
C CYS A 35 -18.01 -9.76 1.93
N ALA A 36 -17.94 -11.07 2.21
CA ALA A 36 -17.22 -11.57 3.38
C ALA A 36 -15.72 -11.19 3.32
N PHE A 37 -15.08 -11.33 2.16
CA PHE A 37 -13.69 -10.89 1.96
C PHE A 37 -13.54 -9.37 2.17
N LEU A 38 -14.44 -8.55 1.62
CA LEU A 38 -14.41 -7.10 1.81
C LEU A 38 -14.59 -6.70 3.28
N VAL A 39 -15.46 -7.39 4.02
CA VAL A 39 -15.64 -7.15 5.45
C VAL A 39 -14.37 -7.50 6.23
N VAL A 40 -13.72 -8.62 5.92
CA VAL A 40 -12.43 -9.00 6.53
C VAL A 40 -11.37 -7.94 6.22
N GLU A 41 -11.29 -7.46 4.98
CA GLU A 41 -10.36 -6.40 4.59
C GLU A 41 -10.63 -5.11 5.37
N LEU A 42 -11.89 -4.68 5.47
CA LEU A 42 -12.30 -3.49 6.21
C LEU A 42 -11.97 -3.61 7.71
N LEU A 43 -12.13 -4.79 8.30
CA LEU A 43 -11.78 -5.03 9.70
C LEU A 43 -10.27 -5.08 9.92
N THR A 44 -9.49 -5.51 8.92
CA THR A 44 -8.03 -5.64 9.03
C THR A 44 -7.32 -4.31 8.76
N PHE A 45 -7.85 -3.47 7.88
CA PHE A 45 -7.22 -2.22 7.44
C PHE A 45 -6.81 -1.28 8.60
N PRO A 46 -7.62 -1.07 9.67
CA PRO A 46 -7.23 -0.21 10.79
C PRO A 46 -6.00 -0.70 11.58
N PHE A 47 -5.63 -1.98 11.49
CA PHE A 47 -4.45 -2.52 12.15
C PHE A 47 -3.15 -2.25 11.38
N MET A 48 -3.25 -1.89 10.11
CA MET A 48 -2.09 -1.62 9.27
C MET A 48 -1.46 -0.26 9.65
N PRO A 49 -0.15 -0.20 9.92
CA PRO A 49 0.51 1.09 10.19
C PRO A 49 0.45 1.97 8.93
N GLU A 50 0.13 3.25 9.10
CA GLU A 50 0.22 4.22 8.01
C GLU A 50 1.65 4.33 7.48
N SER A 51 1.82 4.63 6.19
CA SER A 51 3.15 4.72 5.58
C SER A 51 4.05 5.76 6.28
N PRO A 52 5.32 5.43 6.61
CA PRO A 52 6.25 6.35 7.25
C PRO A 52 6.51 7.62 6.41
N TYR A 53 6.47 7.50 5.07
CA TYR A 53 6.58 8.64 4.14
C TYR A 53 5.48 9.68 4.36
N TYR A 54 4.25 9.24 4.66
CA TYR A 54 3.12 10.14 4.90
C TYR A 54 3.36 10.98 6.16
N HIS A 55 3.83 10.36 7.24
CA HIS A 55 4.15 11.08 8.48
C HIS A 55 5.32 12.05 8.34
N VAL A 56 6.35 11.70 7.56
CA VAL A 56 7.48 12.61 7.24
C VAL A 56 6.98 13.81 6.44
N MET A 57 6.13 13.60 5.44
CA MET A 57 5.52 14.69 4.66
C MET A 57 4.65 15.61 5.52
N LYS A 58 3.96 15.06 6.53
CA LYS A 58 3.14 15.81 7.51
C LYS A 58 3.98 16.48 8.62
N LYS A 59 5.31 16.45 8.53
CA LYS A 59 6.26 16.99 9.52
C LYS A 59 6.10 16.38 10.93
N ASN A 60 5.72 15.11 11.02
CA ASN A 60 5.60 14.38 12.28
C ASN A 60 6.62 13.21 12.36
N PRO A 61 7.89 13.49 12.71
CA PRO A 61 8.96 12.49 12.70
C PRO A 61 8.79 11.41 13.78
N ALA A 62 8.17 11.74 14.92
CA ALA A 62 7.92 10.77 15.99
C ALA A 62 6.93 9.67 15.56
N ALA A 63 5.85 10.06 14.87
CA ALA A 63 4.90 9.10 14.30
C ALA A 63 5.53 8.29 13.14
N ALA A 64 6.36 8.93 12.31
CA ALA A 64 7.09 8.25 11.24
C ALA A 64 8.00 7.15 11.79
N ARG A 65 8.78 7.44 12.83
CA ARG A 65 9.66 6.47 13.49
C ARG A 65 8.87 5.28 14.03
N LYS A 66 7.78 5.54 14.75
CA LYS A 66 6.93 4.47 15.31
C LYS A 66 6.32 3.58 14.23
N SER A 67 5.90 4.16 13.10
CA SER A 67 5.40 3.38 11.98
C SER A 67 6.49 2.53 11.33
N LEU A 68 7.68 3.12 11.12
CA LEU A 68 8.82 2.42 10.53
C LEU A 68 9.32 1.26 11.40
N GLN A 69 9.36 1.46 12.72
CA GLN A 69 9.68 0.39 13.69
C GLN A 69 8.67 -0.76 13.63
N ARG A 70 7.37 -0.46 13.47
CA ARG A 70 6.35 -1.50 13.28
C ARG A 70 6.51 -2.25 11.96
N LEU A 71 6.86 -1.55 10.89
CA LEU A 71 7.03 -2.14 9.56
C LEU A 71 8.28 -3.02 9.46
N ARG A 72 9.38 -2.60 10.10
CA ARG A 72 10.67 -3.31 10.11
C ARG A 72 10.82 -4.30 11.26
N ALA A 73 9.94 -4.23 12.27
CA ALA A 73 10.03 -4.99 13.51
C ALA A 73 11.39 -4.85 14.23
N THR A 74 12.01 -3.68 14.12
CA THR A 74 13.30 -3.33 14.74
C THR A 74 13.27 -1.92 15.29
N ASP A 75 14.05 -1.65 16.33
CA ASP A 75 14.18 -0.32 16.92
C ASP A 75 15.20 0.56 16.18
N ASP A 76 16.15 -0.07 15.48
CA ASP A 76 17.20 0.60 14.72
C ASP A 76 16.71 0.97 13.31
N VAL A 77 16.09 2.15 13.22
CA VAL A 77 15.50 2.69 11.99
C VAL A 77 16.00 4.10 11.68
N GLN A 78 17.07 4.56 12.35
CA GLN A 78 17.52 5.94 12.27
C GLN A 78 18.05 6.29 10.87
N GLU A 79 18.88 5.42 10.30
CA GLU A 79 19.44 5.59 8.96
C GLU A 79 18.33 5.64 7.89
N GLU A 80 17.41 4.67 7.91
CA GLU A 80 16.29 4.62 6.97
C GLU A 80 15.35 5.83 7.11
N MET A 81 15.14 6.32 8.34
CA MET A 81 14.35 7.52 8.58
C MET A 81 15.00 8.78 7.97
N GLU A 82 16.33 8.89 8.03
CA GLU A 82 17.08 10.00 7.42
C GLU A 82 17.02 9.94 5.89
N GLU A 83 17.14 8.75 5.30
CA GLU A 83 16.97 8.53 3.86
C GLU A 83 15.57 8.93 3.38
N ILE A 84 14.53 8.51 4.11
CA ILE A 84 13.14 8.88 3.81
C ILE A 84 12.96 10.40 3.90
N ALA A 85 13.52 11.05 4.93
CA ALA A 85 13.43 12.50 5.10
C ALA A 85 14.13 13.27 3.97
N ALA A 86 15.31 12.81 3.53
CA ALA A 86 16.03 13.38 2.40
C ALA A 86 15.22 13.22 1.10
N THR A 87 14.68 12.02 0.86
CA THR A 87 13.86 11.72 -0.32
C THR A 87 12.60 12.56 -0.38
N VAL A 88 11.89 12.71 0.75
CA VAL A 88 10.66 13.52 0.81
C VAL A 88 10.98 14.99 0.57
N LYS A 89 12.07 15.53 1.12
CA LYS A 89 12.50 16.93 0.84
C LYS A 89 12.79 17.12 -0.65
N MET A 90 13.47 16.17 -1.28
CA MET A 90 13.75 16.21 -2.71
C MET A 90 12.46 16.13 -3.54
N GLN A 91 11.54 15.22 -3.20
CA GLN A 91 10.24 15.10 -3.87
C GLN A 91 9.33 16.32 -3.68
N LEU A 92 9.44 17.05 -2.57
CA LEU A 92 8.71 18.29 -2.35
C LEU A 92 9.32 19.46 -3.14
N SER A 93 10.65 19.47 -3.33
CA SER A 93 11.33 20.47 -4.17
C SER A 93 11.13 20.23 -5.67
N GLN A 94 10.91 18.98 -6.08
CA GLN A 94 10.54 18.63 -7.45
C GLN A 94 9.03 18.82 -7.61
N GLY A 95 8.62 19.94 -8.22
CA GLY A 95 7.22 20.25 -8.47
C GLY A 95 6.52 19.09 -9.19
N ARG A 96 5.57 18.45 -8.50
CA ARG A 96 4.82 17.30 -9.03
C ARG A 96 3.74 17.78 -9.99
N GLY A 97 4.14 18.16 -11.20
CA GLY A 97 3.21 18.42 -12.30
C GLY A 97 3.24 17.29 -13.31
N CYS A 98 2.08 16.85 -13.81
CA CYS A 98 2.01 15.94 -14.97
C CYS A 98 2.80 16.48 -16.19
N GLY A 99 2.99 17.81 -16.28
CA GLY A 99 3.81 18.45 -17.33
C GLY A 99 5.32 18.22 -17.18
N ASP A 100 5.82 17.84 -16.01
CA ASP A 100 7.26 17.65 -15.77
C ASP A 100 7.81 16.41 -16.53
N LEU A 101 6.94 15.42 -16.77
CA LEU A 101 7.26 14.24 -17.57
C LEU A 101 7.45 14.56 -19.07
N VAL A 102 6.86 15.66 -19.54
CA VAL A 102 6.98 16.11 -20.95
C VAL A 102 8.20 17.00 -21.13
N MET A 103 8.54 17.81 -20.12
CA MET A 103 9.62 18.82 -20.19
C MET A 103 11.03 18.22 -20.10
N LYS A 104 11.19 17.03 -19.50
CA LYS A 104 12.51 16.38 -19.33
C LYS A 104 13.02 15.63 -20.57
N LYS A 105 12.31 15.70 -21.70
CA LYS A 105 12.61 14.98 -22.94
C LYS A 105 12.95 15.89 -24.13
N ASN A 106 13.51 17.07 -23.87
CA ASN A 106 14.15 17.92 -24.88
C ASN A 106 15.57 18.28 -24.44
#